data_AF-A0A848WAV4-F1
#
_entry.id   AF-A0A848WAV4-F1
#
_cell.length_a   1.000
_cell.length_b   1.000
_cell.length_c   1.000
_cell.angle_alpha   90.00
_cell.angle_beta   90.00
_cell.angle_gamma   90.00
#
_symmetry.space_group_name_H-M   'P 1'
#
loop_
_entity.id
_entity.type
_entity.pdbx_description
1 polymer ?
#
loop_
_entity_poly.entity_id
_entity_poly.type
_entity_poly.pdbx_seq_one_letter_code
_entity_poly.pdbx_strand_id
1 'polypeptide(L)'
;LIPAGLILGIVFPAMGRIGDRVPALLPIVLGSAGFAWSNYALGVVDANTGFWTFAIIVMIGRATHAAIFPPLMAVGLKGFPPDQIPSANGTINFTRQLGGAFGINLLAIFLEQRIAFFSDAFAASQSAANAVTADFLREVEGLLATGGLPEAIQQSGAILYLGQVVSAQAITLAFRDTFLMFAIVSLTGIFFAFLLGSPKDRR
;
A
#
# COMPACT_ATOMS: atom_id res chain seq x y z
N LEU A 1 6.19 -3.66 -10.93
CA LEU A 1 6.53 -4.55 -9.79
C LEU A 1 7.89 -5.24 -9.91
N ILE A 2 8.40 -5.54 -11.11
CA ILE A 2 9.71 -6.20 -11.33
C ILE A 2 10.88 -5.47 -10.62
N PRO A 3 11.05 -4.14 -10.71
CA PRO A 3 12.15 -3.45 -10.03
C PRO A 3 12.13 -3.64 -8.50
N ALA A 4 10.92 -3.57 -7.92
CA ALA A 4 10.72 -3.80 -6.49
C ALA A 4 10.97 -5.24 -6.06
N GLY A 5 10.73 -6.23 -6.92
CA GLY A 5 11.10 -7.62 -6.67
C GLY A 5 12.61 -7.85 -6.72
N LEU A 6 13.30 -7.21 -7.68
CA LEU A 6 14.76 -7.31 -7.82
C LEU A 6 15.49 -6.70 -6.62
N ILE A 7 15.07 -5.51 -6.18
CA ILE A 7 15.64 -4.88 -4.98
C ILE A 7 15.44 -5.75 -3.74
N LEU A 8 14.28 -6.39 -3.59
CA LEU A 8 14.06 -7.29 -2.47
C LEU A 8 15.10 -8.43 -2.46
N GLY A 9 15.36 -9.06 -3.61
CA GLY A 9 16.36 -10.13 -3.73
C GLY A 9 17.78 -9.69 -3.36
N ILE A 10 18.14 -8.43 -3.65
CA ILE A 10 19.47 -7.86 -3.35
C ILE A 10 19.57 -7.43 -1.89
N VAL A 11 18.52 -6.81 -1.35
CA VAL A 11 18.52 -6.21 -0.01
C VAL A 11 18.35 -7.26 1.09
N PHE A 12 17.58 -8.33 0.83
CA PHE A 12 17.25 -9.33 1.85
C PHE A 12 18.49 -10.01 2.47
N PRO A 13 19.52 -10.46 1.72
CA PRO A 13 20.75 -11.01 2.29
C PRO A 13 21.56 -9.99 3.09
N ALA A 14 21.55 -8.72 2.69
CA ALA A 14 22.24 -7.65 3.40
C ALA A 14 21.56 -7.35 4.75
N MET A 15 20.23 -7.29 4.77
CA MET A 15 19.46 -7.08 6.00
C MET A 15 19.58 -8.26 6.96
N GLY A 16 19.66 -9.50 6.46
CA GLY A 16 19.95 -10.67 7.29
C GLY A 16 21.26 -10.55 8.06
N ARG A 17 22.35 -10.19 7.36
CA ARG A 17 23.69 -10.00 7.99
C ARG A 17 23.76 -8.86 9.00
N ILE A 18 22.92 -7.82 8.83
CA ILE A 18 22.81 -6.72 9.78
C ILE A 18 22.01 -7.20 11.01
N GLY A 19 20.89 -7.90 10.80
CA GLY A 19 20.05 -8.45 11.85
C GLY A 19 20.78 -9.38 12.82
N ASP A 20 21.78 -10.12 12.34
CA ASP A 20 22.61 -10.99 13.18
C ASP A 20 23.55 -10.22 14.14
N ARG A 21 23.78 -8.92 13.89
CA ARG A 21 24.75 -8.09 14.65
C ARG A 21 24.12 -6.97 15.47
N VAL A 22 22.84 -6.66 15.27
CA VAL A 22 22.16 -5.56 15.96
C VAL A 22 21.08 -6.07 16.92
N PRO A 23 20.81 -5.37 18.04
CA PRO A 23 19.69 -5.71 18.91
C PRO A 23 18.38 -5.70 18.13
N ALA A 24 17.54 -6.73 18.31
CA ALA A 24 16.34 -6.97 17.51
C ALA A 24 15.37 -5.78 17.45
N LEU A 25 15.31 -4.93 18.48
CA LEU A 25 14.44 -3.74 18.51
C LEU A 25 14.76 -2.77 17.37
N LEU A 26 16.04 -2.48 17.12
CA LEU A 26 16.47 -1.48 16.14
C LEU A 26 16.01 -1.79 14.70
N PRO A 27 16.28 -2.96 14.11
CA PRO A 27 15.85 -3.29 12.74
C PRO A 27 14.34 -3.41 12.62
N ILE A 28 13.62 -3.84 13.66
CA ILE A 28 12.15 -3.87 13.65
C ILE A 28 11.60 -2.44 13.60
N VAL A 29 12.07 -1.55 14.49
CA VAL A 29 11.60 -0.16 14.52
C VAL A 29 11.94 0.59 13.24
N LEU A 30 13.19 0.50 12.76
CA LEU A 30 13.61 1.15 11.52
C LEU A 30 12.90 0.57 10.30
N GLY A 31 12.69 -0.75 10.26
CA GLY A 31 11.95 -1.41 9.18
C GLY A 31 10.49 -0.98 9.15
N SER A 32 9.82 -0.97 10.30
CA SER A 32 8.43 -0.49 10.42
C SER A 32 8.29 0.99 10.12
N ALA A 33 9.22 1.84 10.59
CA ALA A 33 9.21 3.28 10.30
C ALA A 33 9.46 3.58 8.82
N GLY A 34 10.43 2.90 8.20
CA GLY A 34 10.71 3.03 6.77
C GLY A 34 9.56 2.54 5.89
N PHE A 35 8.90 1.46 6.28
CA PHE A 35 7.71 0.97 5.60
C PHE A 35 6.52 1.93 5.78
N ALA A 36 6.32 2.47 6.98
CA ALA A 36 5.30 3.48 7.24
C ALA A 36 5.54 4.75 6.40
N TRP A 37 6.78 5.24 6.33
CA TRP A 37 7.16 6.38 5.50
C TRP A 37 6.90 6.12 4.01
N SER A 38 7.27 4.95 3.50
CA SER A 38 7.02 4.58 2.11
C SER A 38 5.51 4.59 1.78
N ASN A 39 4.69 3.99 2.65
CA ASN A 39 3.24 4.00 2.48
C ASN A 39 2.65 5.42 2.61
N TYR A 40 3.16 6.24 3.53
CA TYR A 40 2.75 7.64 3.62
C TYR A 40 3.10 8.42 2.34
N ALA A 41 4.31 8.22 1.80
CA ALA A 41 4.73 8.82 0.53
C ALA A 41 3.84 8.37 -0.63
N LEU A 42 3.39 7.11 -0.65
CA LEU A 42 2.40 6.60 -1.62
C LEU A 42 0.99 7.17 -1.39
N GLY A 43 0.65 7.57 -0.17
CA GLY A 43 -0.61 8.24 0.15
C GLY A 43 -0.70 9.69 -0.33
N VAL A 44 0.43 10.32 -0.64
CA VAL A 44 0.47 11.73 -1.08
C VAL A 44 0.70 11.91 -2.59
N VAL A 45 1.11 10.86 -3.30
CA VAL A 45 1.24 10.88 -4.77
C VAL A 45 -0.11 10.74 -5.47
N ASP A 46 -0.17 11.13 -6.74
CA ASP A 46 -1.39 11.11 -7.56
C ASP A 46 -1.18 10.38 -8.90
N ALA A 47 -2.23 10.39 -9.74
CA ALA A 47 -2.23 9.75 -11.05
C ALA A 47 -1.19 10.31 -12.04
N ASN A 48 -0.67 11.51 -11.79
CA ASN A 48 0.34 12.16 -12.65
C ASN A 48 1.77 11.85 -12.20
N THR A 49 1.93 11.09 -11.12
CA THR A 49 3.25 10.75 -10.58
C THR A 49 3.98 9.80 -11.54
N GLY A 50 5.18 10.22 -11.96
CA GLY A 50 6.01 9.44 -12.86
C GLY A 50 6.36 8.05 -12.32
N PHE A 51 6.43 7.08 -13.22
CA PHE A 51 6.68 5.67 -12.90
C PHE A 51 7.88 5.46 -11.96
N TRP A 52 9.02 6.12 -12.23
CA TRP A 52 10.25 5.91 -11.46
C TRP A 52 10.15 6.43 -10.03
N THR A 53 9.45 7.56 -9.81
CA THR A 53 9.19 8.07 -8.47
C THR A 53 8.38 7.07 -7.66
N PHE A 54 7.29 6.57 -8.24
CA PHE A 54 6.46 5.53 -7.62
C PHE A 54 7.27 4.26 -7.34
N ALA A 55 8.05 3.80 -8.32
CA ALA A 55 8.87 2.60 -8.20
C ALA A 55 9.92 2.71 -7.09
N ILE A 56 10.60 3.86 -6.96
CA ILE A 56 11.60 4.11 -5.92
C ILE A 56 10.97 4.10 -4.54
N ILE A 57 9.83 4.76 -4.36
CA ILE A 57 9.11 4.76 -3.07
C ILE A 57 8.74 3.32 -2.66
N VAL A 58 8.18 2.53 -3.59
CA VAL A 58 7.86 1.11 -3.34
C VAL A 58 9.11 0.29 -3.03
N MET A 59 10.21 0.52 -3.75
CA MET A 59 11.47 -0.18 -3.53
C MET A 59 12.02 0.06 -2.11
N ILE A 60 11.99 1.31 -1.64
CA ILE A 60 12.41 1.67 -0.28
C ILE A 60 11.51 0.98 0.76
N GLY A 61 10.19 0.98 0.53
CA GLY A 61 9.24 0.29 1.40
C GLY A 61 9.53 -1.21 1.52
N ARG A 62 9.78 -1.89 0.40
CA ARG A 62 10.10 -3.33 0.42
C ARG A 62 11.45 -3.62 1.06
N ALA A 63 12.45 -2.77 0.81
CA ALA A 63 13.78 -2.89 1.39
C ALA A 63 13.76 -2.77 2.91
N THR A 64 13.04 -1.78 3.44
CA THR A 64 12.91 -1.55 4.88
C THR A 64 12.05 -2.61 5.56
N HIS A 65 10.94 -3.02 4.95
CA HIS A 65 10.09 -4.09 5.46
C HIS A 65 10.81 -5.45 5.56
N ALA A 66 11.75 -5.73 4.65
CA ALA A 66 12.55 -6.95 4.68
C ALA A 66 13.38 -7.13 5.97
N ALA A 67 13.75 -6.03 6.64
CA ALA A 67 14.55 -6.06 7.86
C ALA A 67 13.79 -6.55 9.10
N ILE A 68 12.45 -6.59 9.05
CA ILE A 68 11.60 -6.87 10.22
C ILE A 68 11.63 -8.36 10.59
N PHE A 69 11.56 -9.24 9.59
CA PHE A 69 11.26 -10.65 9.82
C PHE A 69 12.40 -11.45 10.49
N PRO A 70 13.69 -11.35 10.06
CA PRO A 70 14.78 -12.10 10.69
C PRO A 70 14.92 -11.88 12.21
N PRO A 71 15.00 -10.63 12.74
CA PRO A 71 15.12 -10.40 14.17
C PRO A 71 13.86 -10.81 14.94
N LEU A 72 12.66 -10.67 14.33
CA LEU A 72 11.41 -11.13 14.93
C LEU A 72 11.39 -12.65 15.14
N MET A 73 11.87 -13.41 14.16
CA MET A 73 12.01 -14.87 14.29
C MET A 73 13.04 -15.24 15.35
N ALA A 74 14.19 -14.57 15.36
CA ALA A 74 15.24 -14.83 16.35
C ALA A 74 14.74 -14.60 17.78
N VAL A 75 13.97 -13.53 18.02
CA VAL A 75 13.37 -13.25 19.33
C VAL A 75 12.24 -14.24 19.65
N GLY A 76 11.35 -14.52 18.70
CA GLY A 76 10.20 -15.40 18.92
C GLY A 76 10.57 -16.85 19.23
N LEU A 77 11.72 -17.31 18.75
CA LEU A 77 12.25 -18.65 19.01
C LEU A 77 13.24 -18.69 20.19
N LYS A 78 13.60 -17.53 20.75
CA LYS A 78 14.54 -17.45 21.86
C LYS A 78 13.99 -18.17 23.09
N GLY A 79 14.74 -19.13 23.61
CA GLY A 79 14.40 -19.87 24.84
C GLY A 79 13.63 -21.18 24.63
N PHE A 80 13.28 -21.53 23.38
CA PHE A 80 12.76 -22.87 23.08
C PHE A 80 13.90 -23.90 23.03
N PRO A 81 13.70 -25.11 23.57
CA PRO A 81 14.67 -26.19 23.39
C PRO A 81 14.71 -26.64 21.92
N PRO A 82 15.85 -27.17 21.42
CA PRO A 82 16.06 -27.41 19.99
C PRO A 82 15.01 -28.30 19.31
N ASP A 83 14.44 -29.25 20.04
CA ASP A 83 13.39 -30.17 19.59
C ASP A 83 12.03 -29.47 19.37
N GLN A 84 11.78 -28.36 20.07
CA GLN A 84 10.53 -27.59 19.97
C GLN A 84 10.60 -26.45 18.94
N ILE A 85 11.80 -26.06 18.49
CA ILE A 85 11.99 -24.99 17.49
C ILE A 85 11.14 -25.20 16.22
N PRO A 86 11.09 -26.41 15.60
CA PRO A 86 10.27 -26.62 14.41
C PRO A 86 8.78 -26.36 14.65
N SER A 87 8.26 -26.80 15.81
CA SER A 87 6.86 -26.60 16.18
C SER A 87 6.55 -25.13 16.44
N ALA A 88 7.39 -24.44 17.23
CA ALA A 88 7.25 -23.02 17.50
C ALA A 88 7.30 -22.17 16.23
N ASN A 89 8.24 -22.47 15.32
CA ASN A 89 8.36 -21.81 14.03
C ASN A 89 7.11 -22.04 13.15
N GLY A 90 6.55 -23.26 13.18
CA GLY A 90 5.28 -23.57 12.54
C GLY A 90 4.14 -22.69 13.04
N THR A 91 3.96 -22.57 14.36
CA THR A 91 2.93 -21.73 14.98
C THR A 91 3.09 -20.25 14.62
N ILE A 92 4.32 -19.72 14.66
CA ILE A 92 4.62 -18.34 14.30
C ILE A 92 4.25 -18.08 12.83
N ASN A 93 4.67 -18.96 11.92
CA ASN A 93 4.35 -18.81 10.50
C ASN A 93 2.86 -18.98 10.19
N PHE A 94 2.17 -19.89 10.88
CA PHE A 94 0.72 -20.02 10.77
C PHE A 94 0.01 -18.74 11.20
N THR A 95 0.33 -18.23 12.39
CA THR A 95 -0.25 -16.98 12.93
C THR A 95 0.00 -15.80 11.99
N ARG A 96 1.20 -15.70 11.43
CA ARG A 96 1.56 -14.66 10.46
C ARG A 96 0.76 -14.78 9.16
N GLN A 97 0.65 -15.98 8.60
CA GLN A 97 -0.12 -16.20 7.36
C GLN A 97 -1.60 -15.92 7.56
N LEU A 98 -2.15 -16.33 8.72
CA LEU A 98 -3.51 -16.02 9.12
C LEU A 98 -3.72 -14.51 9.20
N GLY A 99 -2.87 -13.79 9.94
CA GLY A 99 -2.93 -12.33 10.04
C GLY A 99 -2.77 -11.63 8.68
N GLY A 100 -1.89 -12.14 7.82
CA GLY A 100 -1.73 -11.64 6.45
C GLY A 100 -2.99 -11.81 5.60
N ALA A 101 -3.63 -12.98 5.65
CA ALA A 101 -4.87 -13.23 4.92
C ALA A 101 -6.02 -12.34 5.42
N PHE A 102 -6.18 -12.20 6.73
CA PHE A 102 -7.18 -11.29 7.31
C PHE A 102 -6.89 -9.83 6.94
N GLY A 103 -5.65 -9.37 7.08
CA GLY A 103 -5.25 -8.00 6.77
C GLY A 103 -5.54 -7.64 5.32
N ILE A 104 -5.16 -8.50 4.36
CA ILE A 104 -5.40 -8.25 2.93
C ILE A 104 -6.91 -8.16 2.64
N ASN A 105 -7.74 -9.01 3.24
CA ASN A 105 -9.19 -8.96 3.04
C ASN A 105 -9.81 -7.69 3.63
N LEU A 106 -9.44 -7.32 4.85
CA LEU A 106 -9.93 -6.07 5.47
C LEU A 106 -9.54 -4.84 4.64
N LEU A 107 -8.32 -4.83 4.10
CA LEU A 107 -7.86 -3.77 3.21
C LEU A 107 -8.59 -3.73 1.88
N ALA A 108 -8.91 -4.90 1.30
CA ALA A 108 -9.70 -4.97 0.07
C ALA A 108 -11.11 -4.40 0.29
N ILE A 109 -11.76 -4.78 1.39
CA ILE A 109 -13.07 -4.23 1.78
C ILE A 109 -12.98 -2.72 1.98
N PHE A 110 -11.96 -2.23 2.69
CA PHE A 110 -11.76 -0.81 2.90
C PHE A 110 -11.55 -0.05 1.59
N LEU A 111 -10.70 -0.57 0.69
CA LEU A 111 -10.45 0.03 -0.61
C LEU A 111 -11.74 0.11 -1.43
N GLU A 112 -12.53 -0.98 -1.47
CA GLU A 112 -13.81 -1.02 -2.18
C GLU A 112 -14.81 0.02 -1.63
N GLN A 113 -14.93 0.13 -0.30
CA GLN A 113 -15.76 1.14 0.35
C GLN A 113 -15.29 2.57 0.02
N ARG A 114 -13.98 2.80 -0.04
CA ARG A 114 -13.42 4.10 -0.42
C ARG A 114 -13.66 4.43 -1.89
N ILE A 115 -13.53 3.46 -2.80
CA ILE A 115 -13.86 3.64 -4.22
C ILE A 115 -15.32 4.04 -4.36
N ALA A 116 -16.25 3.34 -3.69
CA ALA A 116 -17.67 3.67 -3.71
C ALA A 116 -17.93 5.08 -3.18
N PHE A 117 -17.36 5.42 -2.02
CA PHE A 117 -17.48 6.76 -1.41
C PHE A 117 -17.05 7.89 -2.35
N PHE A 118 -15.87 7.80 -2.96
CA PHE A 118 -15.40 8.83 -3.88
C PHE A 118 -16.17 8.83 -5.21
N SER A 119 -16.60 7.67 -5.69
CA SER A 119 -17.42 7.57 -6.91
C SER A 119 -18.75 8.30 -6.74
N ASP A 120 -19.43 8.09 -5.62
CA ASP A 120 -20.70 8.75 -5.30
C ASP A 120 -20.50 10.26 -5.12
N ALA A 121 -19.46 10.67 -4.38
CA ALA A 121 -19.15 12.08 -4.16
C ALA A 121 -18.85 12.82 -5.48
N PHE A 122 -18.07 12.21 -6.38
CA PHE A 122 -17.78 12.81 -7.68
C PHE A 122 -19.01 12.80 -8.59
N ALA A 123 -19.74 11.69 -8.68
CA ALA A 123 -20.95 11.63 -9.49
C ALA A 123 -21.99 12.69 -9.06
N ALA A 124 -22.17 12.90 -7.75
CA ALA A 124 -23.06 13.92 -7.22
C ALA A 124 -22.65 15.36 -7.63
N SER A 125 -21.36 15.61 -7.87
CA SER A 125 -20.88 16.90 -8.37
C SER A 125 -21.06 17.09 -9.88
N GLN A 126 -21.27 16.00 -10.63
CA GLN A 126 -21.49 16.04 -12.08
C GLN A 126 -22.99 16.23 -12.37
N SER A 127 -23.45 17.48 -12.35
CA SER A 127 -24.83 17.82 -12.70
C SER A 127 -24.90 18.64 -13.98
N ALA A 128 -26.05 18.66 -14.65
CA ALA A 128 -26.28 19.49 -15.82
C ALA A 128 -26.14 21.00 -15.54
N ALA A 129 -26.25 21.41 -14.26
CA ALA A 129 -26.04 22.78 -13.83
C ALA A 129 -24.57 23.11 -13.54
N ASN A 130 -23.69 22.11 -13.50
CA ASN A 130 -22.26 22.32 -13.31
C ASN A 130 -21.61 22.76 -14.62
N ALA A 131 -21.26 24.05 -14.70
CA ALA A 131 -20.63 24.63 -15.89
C ALA A 131 -19.33 23.92 -16.28
N VAL A 132 -18.52 23.46 -15.32
CA VAL A 132 -17.27 22.74 -15.58
C VAL A 132 -17.54 21.38 -16.24
N THR A 133 -18.56 20.66 -15.76
CA THR A 133 -18.98 19.39 -16.36
C THR A 133 -19.52 19.62 -17.78
N ALA A 134 -20.34 20.66 -17.98
CA ALA A 134 -20.87 21.00 -19.28
C ALA A 134 -19.78 21.41 -20.28
N ASP A 135 -18.77 22.16 -19.84
CA ASP A 135 -17.61 22.55 -20.65
C ASP A 135 -16.79 21.33 -21.06
N PHE A 136 -16.50 20.44 -20.11
CA PHE A 136 -15.79 19.18 -20.37
C PHE A 136 -16.51 18.31 -21.39
N LEU A 137 -17.83 18.13 -21.25
CA LEU A 137 -18.62 17.34 -22.20
C LEU A 137 -18.57 17.94 -23.61
N ARG A 138 -18.71 19.27 -23.75
CA ARG A 138 -18.61 19.96 -25.04
C ARG A 138 -17.24 19.80 -25.69
N GLU A 139 -16.16 19.86 -24.90
CA GLU A 139 -14.80 19.65 -25.40
C GLU A 139 -14.62 18.22 -25.93
N VAL A 140 -15.06 17.22 -25.16
CA VAL A 140 -14.97 15.81 -25.55
C VAL A 140 -15.86 15.51 -26.76
N GLU A 141 -17.07 16.06 -26.83
CA GLU A 141 -17.93 15.97 -28.02
C GLU A 141 -17.23 16.52 -29.27
N GLY A 142 -16.59 17.69 -29.16
CA GLY A 142 -15.81 18.29 -30.25
C GLY A 142 -14.64 17.42 -30.70
N LEU A 143 -13.94 16.77 -29.77
CA LEU A 143 -12.89 15.80 -30.08
C LEU A 143 -13.43 14.55 -30.79
N LEU A 144 -14.56 14.01 -30.34
CA LEU A 144 -15.22 12.85 -30.97
C LEU A 144 -15.73 13.19 -32.37
N ALA A 145 -16.29 14.38 -32.56
CA ALA A 145 -16.71 14.88 -33.87
C ALA A 145 -15.52 14.99 -34.84
N THR A 146 -14.40 15.55 -34.37
CA THR A 146 -13.15 15.63 -35.16
C THR A 146 -12.59 14.25 -35.47
N GLY A 147 -12.79 13.28 -34.57
CA GLY A 147 -12.46 11.87 -34.78
C GLY A 147 -13.39 11.11 -35.75
N GLY A 148 -14.43 11.77 -36.29
CA GLY A 148 -15.33 11.19 -37.29
C GLY A 148 -16.48 10.37 -36.73
N LEU A 149 -16.77 10.44 -35.42
CA LEU A 149 -17.93 9.76 -34.86
C LEU A 149 -19.25 10.44 -35.30
N PRO A 150 -20.30 9.67 -35.62
CA PRO A 150 -21.63 10.22 -35.90
C PRO A 150 -22.18 11.06 -34.74
N GLU A 151 -22.85 12.18 -35.05
CA GLU A 151 -23.45 13.10 -34.06
C GLU A 151 -24.34 12.37 -33.04
N ALA A 152 -25.11 11.38 -33.50
CA ALA A 152 -26.01 10.58 -32.67
C ALA A 152 -25.34 9.84 -31.50
N ILE A 153 -24.00 9.63 -31.54
CA ILE A 153 -23.26 8.93 -30.47
C ILE A 153 -22.25 9.81 -29.74
N GLN A 154 -22.03 11.06 -30.16
CA GLN A 154 -21.01 11.94 -29.58
C GLN A 154 -21.32 12.26 -28.11
N GLN A 155 -22.55 12.68 -27.80
CA GLN A 155 -22.96 13.00 -26.43
C GLN A 155 -22.86 11.79 -25.50
N SER A 156 -23.41 10.65 -25.92
CA SER A 156 -23.31 9.39 -25.16
C SER A 156 -21.85 8.97 -24.94
N GLY A 157 -21.00 9.14 -25.96
CA GLY A 157 -19.56 8.88 -25.87
C GLY A 157 -18.85 9.80 -24.87
N ALA A 158 -19.18 11.09 -24.87
CA ALA A 158 -18.62 12.06 -23.92
C ALA A 158 -19.03 11.76 -22.47
N ILE A 159 -20.28 11.37 -22.24
CA ILE A 159 -20.78 10.95 -20.92
C ILE A 159 -20.07 9.68 -20.44
N LEU A 160 -19.88 8.69 -21.33
CA LEU A 160 -19.13 7.48 -21.01
C LEU A 160 -17.68 7.80 -20.62
N TYR A 161 -17.02 8.69 -21.37
CA TYR A 161 -15.67 9.13 -21.06
C TYR A 161 -15.58 9.88 -19.73
N LEU A 162 -16.54 10.78 -19.44
CA LEU A 162 -16.65 11.43 -18.15
C LEU A 162 -16.75 10.40 -17.01
N GLY A 163 -17.57 9.36 -17.18
CA GLY A 163 -17.69 8.26 -16.22
C GLY A 163 -16.36 7.53 -15.96
N GLN A 164 -15.57 7.30 -17.02
CA GLN A 164 -14.22 6.71 -16.89
C GLN A 164 -13.25 7.62 -16.13
N VAL A 165 -13.27 8.92 -16.41
CA VAL A 165 -12.44 9.91 -15.71
C VAL A 165 -12.81 9.99 -14.23
N VAL A 166 -14.11 10.07 -13.91
CA VAL A 166 -14.61 10.08 -12.53
C VAL A 166 -14.18 8.81 -11.79
N SER A 167 -14.35 7.64 -12.42
CA SER A 167 -13.94 6.36 -11.84
C SER A 167 -12.42 6.30 -11.58
N ALA A 168 -11.59 6.76 -12.53
CA ALA A 168 -10.14 6.79 -12.37
C ALA A 168 -9.69 7.71 -11.21
N GLN A 169 -10.35 8.87 -11.03
CA GLN A 169 -10.08 9.77 -9.92
C GLN A 169 -10.51 9.16 -8.57
N ALA A 170 -11.69 8.54 -8.52
CA ALA A 170 -12.17 7.86 -7.32
C ALA A 170 -11.23 6.73 -6.88
N ILE A 171 -10.80 5.89 -7.82
CA ILE A 171 -9.83 4.81 -7.59
C ILE A 171 -8.51 5.38 -7.06
N THR A 172 -8.01 6.46 -7.67
CA THR A 172 -6.75 7.10 -7.25
C THR A 172 -6.81 7.58 -5.81
N LEU A 173 -7.88 8.31 -5.43
CA LEU A 173 -8.07 8.78 -4.06
C LEU A 173 -8.27 7.63 -3.06
N ALA A 174 -9.00 6.58 -3.45
CA ALA A 174 -9.19 5.41 -2.60
C ALA A 174 -7.87 4.66 -2.34
N PHE A 175 -6.99 4.55 -3.35
CA PHE A 175 -5.66 4.01 -3.16
C PHE A 175 -4.81 4.84 -2.21
N ARG A 176 -4.87 6.18 -2.33
CA ARG A 176 -4.16 7.09 -1.40
C ARG A 176 -4.59 6.87 0.04
N ASP A 177 -5.90 6.81 0.29
CA ASP A 177 -6.44 6.52 1.62
C ASP A 177 -6.01 5.14 2.14
N THR A 178 -5.96 4.15 1.26
CA THR A 178 -5.51 2.80 1.61
C THR A 178 -4.03 2.77 1.98
N PHE A 179 -3.17 3.48 1.25
CA PHE A 179 -1.76 3.63 1.59
C PHE A 179 -1.56 4.36 2.93
N LEU A 180 -2.34 5.41 3.21
CA LEU A 180 -2.30 6.07 4.52
C LEU A 180 -2.72 5.13 5.65
N MET A 181 -3.73 4.27 5.43
CA MET A 181 -4.11 3.26 6.40
C MET A 181 -2.97 2.25 6.64
N PHE A 182 -2.29 1.79 5.58
CA PHE A 182 -1.08 0.95 5.71
C PHE A 182 0.02 1.63 6.53
N ALA A 183 0.23 2.93 6.34
CA ALA A 183 1.21 3.68 7.11
C ALA A 183 0.88 3.66 8.61
N ILE A 184 -0.39 3.90 8.97
CA ILE A 184 -0.86 3.86 10.37
C ILE A 184 -0.71 2.45 10.96
N VAL A 185 -1.14 1.41 10.23
CA VAL A 185 -1.00 0.02 10.70
C VAL A 185 0.48 -0.35 10.91
N SER A 186 1.37 0.10 10.02
CA SER A 186 2.81 -0.15 10.13
C SER A 186 3.42 0.47 11.40
N LEU A 187 2.90 1.62 11.86
CA LEU A 187 3.34 2.24 13.11
C LEU A 187 2.95 1.41 14.34
N THR A 188 1.87 0.63 14.29
CA THR A 188 1.54 -0.30 15.39
C THR A 188 2.62 -1.36 15.58
N GLY A 189 3.32 -1.73 14.51
CA GLY A 189 4.48 -2.63 14.57
C GLY A 189 5.61 -2.07 15.44
N ILE A 190 5.81 -0.75 15.45
CA ILE A 190 6.78 -0.08 16.33
C ILE A 190 6.38 -0.25 17.79
N PHE A 191 5.09 -0.04 18.09
CA PHE A 191 4.56 -0.24 19.45
C PHE A 191 4.80 -1.67 19.95
N PHE A 192 4.47 -2.69 19.14
CA PHE A 192 4.74 -4.09 19.48
C PHE A 192 6.23 -4.41 19.58
N ALA A 193 7.08 -3.75 18.78
CA ALA A 193 8.53 -3.91 18.87
C ALA A 193 9.06 -3.50 20.25
N PHE A 194 8.56 -2.41 20.82
CA PHE A 194 8.94 -1.99 22.17
C PHE A 194 8.48 -2.97 23.25
N LEU A 195 7.33 -3.63 23.08
CA LEU A 195 6.89 -4.70 23.97
C LEU A 195 7.83 -5.92 23.92
N LEU A 196 8.32 -6.27 22.72
CA LEU A 196 9.31 -7.35 22.53
C LEU A 196 10.71 -6.97 23.04
N GLY A 197 11.07 -5.70 22.94
CA GLY A 197 12.34 -5.13 23.38
C GLY A 197 12.49 -4.98 24.90
N SER A 198 11.46 -5.32 25.68
CA SER A 198 11.51 -5.34 27.15
C SER A 198 11.64 -6.77 27.74
N PRO A 199 12.81 -7.41 27.65
CA PRO A 199 13.23 -8.37 28.66
C PRO A 199 14.32 -7.72 29.52
N LYS A 200 14.03 -7.54 30.82
CA LYS A 200 15.06 -7.40 31.86
C LYS A 200 16.17 -8.40 31.57
N ASP A 201 17.41 -7.93 31.54
CA ASP A 201 18.61 -8.74 31.74
C ASP A 201 18.42 -9.60 33.00
N ARG A 202 17.86 -10.79 32.85
CA ARG A 202 18.02 -11.86 33.84
C ARG A 202 19.32 -12.56 33.46
N ARG A 203 20.40 -11.95 33.97
CA ARG A 203 21.64 -12.66 34.32
C ARG A 203 21.33 -13.88 35.17
#